data_AF-A0A316AL28-F1
#
_entry.id   AF-A0A316AL28-F1
#
_cell.length_a   1.000
_cell.length_b   1.000
_cell.length_c   1.000
_cell.angle_alpha   90.00
_cell.angle_beta   90.00
_cell.angle_gamma   90.00
#
_symmetry.space_group_name_H-M   'P 1'
#
loop_
_entity.id
_entity.type
_entity.pdbx_description
1 polymer ?
#
loop_
_entity_poly.entity_id
_entity_poly.type
_entity_poly.pdbx_seq_one_letter_code
_entity_poly.pdbx_strand_id
1 'polypeptide(L)'
;MKIFAVGMFLNLLPDFNVAELRYTGTLHRIAIVFMVSAILFLNSNWRQQVAVALSILVGYHLAMNYIPTPGTGQVLLEPGRNLAAWIDQQYLPGTMWQGNWDPEGILSTFPSIATCISGMVVGRLLLKKESPSLIANRLMALGLAGIVGGYVWSLSFPINENLWSSSFVVLTSGFATLLLGAVYFVVDILNRKKGTRPGVIFGANAIAVYVLADLWALIFYLLPIGDKTINAHVVDWAIGIGLAPPFASFCYALAFVGLNFIPAYLLYKKKIFIKM
;
A
#
# COMPACT_ATOMS: atom_id res chain seq x y z
N MET A 1 5.43 13.47 -10.16
CA MET A 1 4.72 13.83 -11.42
C MET A 1 4.42 12.61 -12.29
N LYS A 2 5.40 11.78 -12.70
CA LYS A 2 5.13 10.63 -13.59
C LYS A 2 4.19 9.59 -12.97
N ILE A 3 4.41 9.19 -11.72
CA ILE A 3 3.55 8.24 -11.00
C ILE A 3 2.08 8.71 -10.97
N PHE A 4 1.87 10.00 -10.66
CA PHE A 4 0.53 10.60 -10.63
C PHE A 4 -0.15 10.54 -12.01
N ALA A 5 0.57 10.91 -13.08
CA ALA A 5 0.06 10.86 -14.44
C ALA A 5 -0.32 9.44 -14.89
N VAL A 6 0.47 8.43 -14.50
CA VAL A 6 0.15 7.02 -14.76
C VAL A 6 -1.10 6.59 -13.99
N GLY A 7 -1.27 7.04 -12.74
CA GLY A 7 -2.51 6.82 -11.98
C GLY A 7 -3.74 7.41 -12.69
N MET A 8 -3.65 8.64 -13.17
CA MET A 8 -4.75 9.28 -13.91
C MET A 8 -5.07 8.52 -15.20
N PHE A 9 -4.04 8.04 -15.91
CA PHE A 9 -4.24 7.21 -17.10
C PHE A 9 -4.95 5.90 -16.77
N LEU A 10 -4.57 5.21 -15.69
CA LEU A 10 -5.24 3.97 -15.27
C LEU A 10 -6.70 4.22 -14.88
N ASN A 11 -7.00 5.31 -14.18
CA ASN A 11 -8.37 5.66 -13.80
C ASN A 11 -9.26 6.05 -14.99
N LEU A 12 -8.67 6.38 -16.14
CA LEU A 12 -9.41 6.63 -17.38
C LEU A 12 -9.72 5.34 -18.15
N LEU A 13 -9.06 4.23 -17.87
CA LEU A 13 -9.30 2.99 -18.59
C LEU A 13 -10.53 2.25 -18.05
N PRO A 14 -11.29 1.54 -18.91
CA PRO A 14 -11.13 1.45 -20.37
C PRO A 14 -11.91 2.52 -21.15
N ASP A 15 -12.88 3.19 -20.52
CA ASP A 15 -13.93 3.95 -21.22
C ASP A 15 -13.56 5.40 -21.55
N PHE A 16 -12.47 5.91 -20.99
CA PHE A 16 -11.99 7.30 -21.12
C PHE A 16 -13.06 8.36 -20.78
N ASN A 17 -13.95 8.04 -19.84
CA ASN A 17 -14.99 8.95 -19.40
C ASN A 17 -14.42 10.01 -18.43
N VAL A 18 -14.16 11.20 -18.96
CA VAL A 18 -13.63 12.33 -18.17
C VAL A 18 -14.66 12.88 -17.18
N ALA A 19 -15.96 12.70 -17.43
CA ALA A 19 -17.02 13.22 -16.56
C ALA A 19 -17.12 12.45 -15.23
N GLU A 20 -16.75 11.17 -15.23
CA GLU A 20 -16.78 10.28 -14.06
C GLU A 20 -15.37 9.95 -13.54
N LEU A 21 -14.41 10.85 -13.78
CA LEU A 21 -13.02 10.60 -13.45
C LEU A 21 -12.78 10.54 -11.94
N ARG A 22 -12.15 9.47 -11.48
CA ARG A 22 -11.63 9.34 -10.13
C ARG A 22 -10.25 10.01 -10.03
N TYR A 23 -10.09 10.97 -9.13
CA TYR A 23 -8.83 11.74 -8.97
C TYR A 23 -7.89 11.18 -7.90
N THR A 24 -8.33 10.17 -7.17
CA THR A 24 -7.57 9.49 -6.12
C THR A 24 -7.22 8.06 -6.52
N GLY A 25 -6.35 7.43 -5.75
CA GLY A 25 -5.90 6.05 -5.97
C GLY A 25 -4.48 5.84 -5.47
N THR A 26 -4.05 4.58 -5.47
CA THR A 26 -2.78 4.16 -4.87
C THR A 26 -1.59 4.94 -5.42
N LEU A 27 -1.50 5.10 -6.75
CA LEU A 27 -0.42 5.84 -7.40
C LEU A 27 -0.45 7.34 -7.08
N HIS A 28 -1.63 7.95 -7.00
CA HIS A 28 -1.79 9.35 -6.61
C HIS A 28 -1.29 9.60 -5.19
N ARG A 29 -1.74 8.76 -4.24
CA ARG A 29 -1.30 8.79 -2.85
C ARG A 29 0.21 8.60 -2.74
N ILE A 30 0.79 7.59 -3.41
CA ILE A 30 2.24 7.36 -3.41
C ILE A 30 2.99 8.61 -3.90
N ALA A 31 2.52 9.25 -4.98
CA ALA A 31 3.14 10.45 -5.53
C ALA A 31 3.12 11.63 -4.53
N ILE A 32 1.99 11.88 -3.87
CA ILE A 32 1.83 12.94 -2.88
C ILE A 32 2.68 12.67 -1.64
N VAL A 33 2.57 11.46 -1.09
CA VAL A 33 3.30 11.03 0.12
C VAL A 33 4.81 11.10 -0.11
N PHE A 34 5.28 10.65 -1.28
CA PHE A 34 6.69 10.75 -1.65
C PHE A 34 7.14 12.21 -1.73
N MET A 35 6.36 13.07 -2.39
CA MET A 35 6.69 14.50 -2.52
C MET A 35 6.80 15.17 -1.14
N VAL A 36 5.80 15.01 -0.28
CA VAL A 36 5.80 15.60 1.06
C VAL A 36 6.95 15.05 1.90
N SER A 37 7.15 13.73 1.90
CA SER A 37 8.22 13.08 2.65
C SER A 37 9.61 13.48 2.16
N ALA A 38 9.80 13.67 0.85
CA ALA A 38 11.06 14.13 0.27
C ALA A 38 11.36 15.58 0.68
N ILE A 39 10.38 16.48 0.59
CA ILE A 39 10.53 17.87 1.05
C ILE A 39 10.88 17.88 2.55
N LEU A 40 10.15 17.12 3.36
CA LEU A 40 10.42 16.99 4.79
C LEU A 40 11.82 16.45 5.04
N PHE A 41 12.26 15.42 4.32
CA PHE A 41 13.58 14.82 4.48
C PHE A 41 14.72 15.80 4.22
N LEU A 42 14.61 16.60 3.16
CA LEU A 42 15.64 17.56 2.75
C LEU A 42 15.73 18.77 3.69
N ASN A 43 14.63 19.15 4.33
CA ASN A 43 14.54 20.38 5.11
C ASN A 43 14.48 20.16 6.62
N SER A 44 14.56 18.91 7.11
CA SER A 44 14.41 18.62 8.54
C SER A 44 15.33 17.49 9.01
N ASN A 45 15.58 17.43 10.31
CA ASN A 45 16.33 16.34 10.93
C ASN A 45 15.40 15.17 11.34
N TRP A 46 15.99 14.04 11.69
CA TRP A 46 15.22 12.82 12.00
C TRP A 46 14.28 12.97 13.20
N ARG A 47 14.61 13.84 14.18
CA ARG A 47 13.73 14.09 15.34
C ARG A 47 12.50 14.87 14.93
N GLN A 48 12.67 15.87 14.06
CA GLN A 48 11.55 16.62 13.48
C GLN A 48 10.67 15.71 12.62
N GLN A 49 11.26 14.82 11.83
CA GLN A 49 10.51 13.83 11.02
C GLN A 49 9.64 12.94 11.93
N VAL A 50 10.22 12.37 12.98
CA VAL A 50 9.47 11.57 13.97
C VAL A 50 8.38 12.40 14.66
N ALA A 51 8.67 13.65 15.05
CA ALA A 51 7.68 14.53 15.65
C ALA A 51 6.50 14.80 14.71
N VAL A 52 6.77 15.06 13.41
CA VAL A 52 5.72 15.23 12.40
C VAL A 52 4.88 13.95 12.26
N ALA A 53 5.50 12.78 12.17
CA ALA A 53 4.78 11.52 12.10
C ALA A 53 3.87 11.29 13.34
N LEU A 54 4.39 11.54 14.54
CA LEU A 54 3.62 11.42 15.78
C LEU A 54 2.46 12.42 15.83
N SER A 55 2.71 13.68 15.47
CA SER A 55 1.66 14.70 15.40
C SER A 55 0.56 14.34 14.40
N ILE A 56 0.93 13.78 13.25
CA ILE A 56 -0.04 13.28 12.25
C ILE A 56 -0.86 12.13 12.85
N LEU A 57 -0.21 11.12 13.44
CA LEU A 57 -0.90 9.93 13.95
C LEU A 57 -1.82 10.26 15.13
N VAL A 58 -1.38 11.11 16.05
CA VAL A 58 -2.19 11.55 17.19
C VAL A 58 -3.30 12.49 16.72
N GLY A 59 -2.98 13.47 15.87
CA GLY A 59 -3.98 14.40 15.33
C GLY A 59 -5.07 13.70 14.53
N TYR A 60 -4.70 12.74 13.68
CA TYR A 60 -5.64 11.94 12.91
C TYR A 60 -6.50 11.03 13.81
N HIS A 61 -5.88 10.38 14.81
CA HIS A 61 -6.62 9.60 15.81
C HIS A 61 -7.66 10.45 16.55
N LEU A 62 -7.26 11.63 17.01
CA LEU A 62 -8.14 12.55 17.73
C LEU A 62 -9.29 13.04 16.84
N ALA A 63 -8.98 13.39 15.59
CA ALA A 63 -10.00 13.79 14.62
C ALA A 63 -11.03 12.68 14.41
N MET A 64 -10.58 11.45 14.16
CA MET A 64 -11.47 10.34 13.81
C MET A 64 -12.28 9.80 14.99
N ASN A 65 -11.82 9.93 16.23
CA ASN A 65 -12.49 9.37 17.41
C ASN A 65 -13.25 10.40 18.27
N TYR A 66 -13.05 11.70 18.05
CA TYR A 66 -13.64 12.73 18.89
C TYR A 66 -14.34 13.86 18.13
N ILE A 67 -14.10 14.03 16.83
CA ILE A 67 -14.85 14.99 16.02
C ILE A 67 -16.09 14.28 15.45
N PRO A 68 -17.31 14.69 15.81
CA PRO A 68 -18.51 14.11 15.23
C PRO A 68 -18.57 14.37 13.72
N THR A 69 -19.01 13.39 12.94
CA THR A 69 -19.19 13.60 11.50
C THR A 69 -20.28 14.66 11.29
N PRO A 70 -20.00 15.71 10.49
CA PRO A 70 -21.02 16.71 10.19
C PRO A 70 -22.25 16.08 9.52
N GLY A 71 -23.44 16.51 9.93
CA GLY A 71 -24.72 15.95 9.46
C GLY A 71 -25.26 14.77 10.27
N THR A 72 -24.42 14.02 10.99
CA THR A 72 -24.88 12.95 11.91
C THR A 72 -24.82 13.36 13.38
N GLY A 73 -23.88 14.25 13.73
CA GLY A 73 -23.67 14.69 15.12
C GLY A 73 -23.07 13.61 16.02
N GLN A 74 -22.62 12.48 15.45
CA GLN A 74 -22.00 11.36 16.16
C GLN A 74 -20.64 11.02 15.55
N VAL A 75 -19.74 10.49 16.37
CA VAL A 75 -18.47 9.92 15.89
C VAL A 75 -18.77 8.55 15.27
N LEU A 76 -18.44 8.40 13.99
CA LEU A 76 -18.69 7.19 13.21
C LEU A 76 -17.39 6.76 12.52
N LEU A 77 -17.14 5.46 12.47
CA LEU A 77 -16.00 4.84 11.76
C LEU A 77 -16.44 3.91 10.63
N GLU A 78 -17.75 3.77 10.44
CA GLU A 78 -18.35 2.94 9.42
C GLU A 78 -18.04 3.47 8.02
N PRO A 79 -17.95 2.58 7.00
CA PRO A 79 -17.77 2.97 5.61
C PRO A 79 -18.78 4.03 5.17
N GLY A 80 -18.30 5.10 4.53
CA GLY A 80 -19.14 6.16 3.95
C GLY A 80 -19.81 7.12 4.94
N ARG A 81 -19.66 6.93 6.26
CA ARG A 81 -20.34 7.74 7.29
C ARG A 81 -19.40 8.43 8.28
N ASN A 82 -18.10 8.17 8.14
CA ASN A 82 -17.07 8.71 9.00
C ASN A 82 -16.58 10.10 8.52
N LEU A 83 -15.76 10.75 9.36
CA LEU A 83 -15.22 12.09 9.05
C LEU A 83 -14.39 12.12 7.76
N ALA A 84 -13.60 11.09 7.47
CA ALA A 84 -12.81 11.04 6.24
C ALA A 84 -13.72 10.96 5.00
N ALA A 85 -14.74 10.11 5.03
CA ALA A 85 -15.75 10.01 3.98
C ALA A 85 -16.50 11.34 3.76
N TRP A 86 -16.83 12.06 4.84
CA TRP A 86 -17.46 13.37 4.72
C TRP A 86 -16.55 14.40 4.04
N ILE A 87 -15.27 14.47 4.42
CA ILE A 87 -14.28 15.35 3.76
C ILE A 87 -14.16 15.01 2.28
N ASP A 88 -14.07 13.72 1.96
CA ASP A 88 -14.00 13.26 0.58
C ASP A 88 -15.23 13.73 -0.21
N GLN A 89 -16.45 13.58 0.33
CA GLN A 89 -17.68 14.06 -0.31
C GLN A 89 -17.74 15.56 -0.55
N GLN A 90 -17.11 16.37 0.29
CA GLN A 90 -17.13 17.83 0.13
C GLN A 90 -16.04 18.35 -0.82
N TYR A 91 -14.89 17.69 -0.86
CA TYR A 91 -13.68 18.29 -1.44
C TYR A 91 -13.01 17.45 -2.52
N LEU A 92 -13.31 16.14 -2.63
CA LEU A 92 -12.81 15.36 -3.76
C LEU A 92 -13.70 15.59 -4.99
N PRO A 93 -13.12 16.05 -6.11
CA PRO A 93 -13.85 16.15 -7.36
C PRO A 93 -14.07 14.77 -7.99
N GLY A 94 -15.07 14.68 -8.86
CA GLY A 94 -15.33 13.48 -9.66
C GLY A 94 -15.94 12.33 -8.87
N THR A 95 -15.60 11.10 -9.27
CA THR A 95 -16.12 9.87 -8.63
C THR A 95 -15.16 9.34 -7.57
N MET A 96 -15.71 8.54 -6.65
CA MET A 96 -14.96 7.85 -5.60
C MET A 96 -15.11 6.34 -5.77
N TRP A 97 -14.12 5.59 -5.30
CA TRP A 97 -14.09 4.13 -5.46
C TRP A 97 -15.34 3.41 -4.93
N GLN A 98 -15.83 3.82 -3.76
CA GLN A 98 -16.96 3.18 -3.08
C GLN A 98 -18.26 3.96 -3.27
N GLY A 99 -18.31 4.82 -4.29
CA GLY A 99 -19.44 5.71 -4.57
C GLY A 99 -19.40 6.99 -3.75
N ASN A 100 -19.47 6.90 -2.42
CA ASN A 100 -19.52 8.08 -1.53
C ASN A 100 -18.30 8.25 -0.62
N TRP A 101 -17.25 7.44 -0.76
CA TRP A 101 -15.98 7.64 -0.07
C TRP A 101 -14.84 6.94 -0.81
N ASP A 102 -13.61 7.36 -0.51
CA ASP A 102 -12.42 6.82 -1.17
C ASP A 102 -11.37 6.34 -0.15
N PRO A 103 -10.89 5.09 -0.21
CA PRO A 103 -9.81 4.62 0.66
C PRO A 103 -8.53 5.44 0.49
N GLU A 104 -8.33 6.03 -0.71
CA GLU A 104 -7.21 6.88 -1.10
C GLU A 104 -7.50 8.39 -0.99
N GLY A 105 -8.50 8.75 -0.19
CA GLY A 105 -8.98 10.10 0.01
C GLY A 105 -8.03 11.07 0.73
N ILE A 106 -8.54 12.27 1.01
CA ILE A 106 -7.74 13.40 1.48
C ILE A 106 -7.21 13.13 2.88
N LEU A 107 -8.11 12.83 3.82
CA LEU A 107 -7.76 12.75 5.23
C LEU A 107 -6.90 11.50 5.53
N SER A 108 -7.20 10.37 4.88
CA SER A 108 -6.45 9.11 5.03
C SER A 108 -5.05 9.17 4.40
N THR A 109 -4.76 10.16 3.55
CA THR A 109 -3.41 10.36 3.00
C THR A 109 -2.41 10.89 4.04
N PHE A 110 -2.87 11.63 5.06
CA PHE A 110 -2.00 12.12 6.13
C PHE A 110 -1.31 10.98 6.90
N PRO A 111 -2.01 10.00 7.49
CA PRO A 111 -1.34 8.89 8.17
C PRO A 111 -0.47 8.05 7.22
N SER A 112 -0.73 8.02 5.91
CA SER A 112 0.18 7.40 4.94
C SER A 112 1.54 8.12 4.85
N ILE A 113 1.60 9.44 5.08
CA ILE A 113 2.87 10.17 5.23
C ILE A 113 3.65 9.64 6.44
N ALA A 114 2.97 9.36 7.55
CA ALA A 114 3.62 8.78 8.73
C ALA A 114 4.17 7.36 8.44
N THR A 115 3.49 6.55 7.63
CA THR A 115 4.04 5.26 7.12
C THR A 115 5.33 5.46 6.31
N CYS A 116 5.38 6.49 5.46
CA CYS A 116 6.60 6.77 4.69
C CYS A 116 7.75 7.23 5.61
N ILE A 117 7.45 8.10 6.57
CA ILE A 117 8.43 8.56 7.56
C ILE A 117 8.98 7.40 8.40
N SER A 118 8.15 6.44 8.81
CA SER A 118 8.64 5.26 9.56
C SER A 118 9.68 4.48 8.75
N GLY A 119 9.44 4.29 7.45
CA GLY A 119 10.40 3.70 6.51
C GLY A 119 11.69 4.53 6.38
N MET A 120 11.59 5.86 6.35
CA MET A 120 12.77 6.74 6.32
C MET A 120 13.64 6.62 7.58
N VAL A 121 13.01 6.51 8.74
CA VAL A 121 13.71 6.32 10.03
C VAL A 121 14.41 4.96 10.06
N VAL A 122 13.74 3.91 9.60
CA VAL A 122 14.32 2.56 9.45
C VAL A 122 15.48 2.55 8.46
N GLY A 123 15.34 3.24 7.31
CA GLY A 123 16.42 3.41 6.34
C GLY A 123 17.65 4.09 6.95
N ARG A 124 17.45 5.10 7.80
CA ARG A 124 18.56 5.73 8.53
C ARG A 124 19.25 4.77 9.50
N LEU A 125 18.50 3.88 10.16
CA LEU A 125 19.07 2.86 11.04
C LEU A 125 19.99 1.91 10.26
N LEU A 126 19.59 1.49 9.05
CA LEU A 126 20.42 0.65 8.17
C LEU A 126 21.74 1.31 7.75
N LEU A 127 21.78 2.64 7.67
CA LEU A 127 22.96 3.40 7.26
C LEU A 127 23.93 3.71 8.42
N LYS A 128 23.61 3.30 9.65
CA LYS A 128 24.50 3.51 10.79
C LYS A 128 25.77 2.65 10.67
N LYS A 129 26.89 3.19 11.13
CA LYS A 129 28.17 2.48 11.28
C LYS A 129 28.17 1.60 12.54
N GLU A 130 27.30 0.60 12.56
CA GLU A 130 27.16 -0.38 13.64
C GLU A 130 27.40 -1.79 13.09
N SER A 131 27.58 -2.78 13.98
CA SER A 131 27.71 -4.16 13.53
C SER A 131 26.41 -4.63 12.87
N PRO A 132 26.46 -5.45 11.80
CA PRO A 132 25.26 -5.97 11.15
C PRO A 132 24.30 -6.65 12.13
N SER A 133 24.81 -7.44 13.08
CA SER A 133 24.00 -8.09 14.11
C SER A 133 23.26 -7.10 15.00
N LEU A 134 23.88 -5.96 15.34
CA LEU A 134 23.21 -4.93 16.14
C LEU A 134 22.09 -4.24 15.34
N ILE A 135 22.33 -3.96 14.05
CA ILE A 135 21.31 -3.42 13.14
C ILE A 135 20.12 -4.39 13.05
N ALA A 136 20.38 -5.68 12.81
CA ALA A 136 19.34 -6.71 12.74
C ALA A 136 18.54 -6.78 14.06
N ASN A 137 19.21 -6.83 15.21
CA ASN A 137 18.54 -6.86 16.51
C ASN A 137 17.65 -5.64 16.75
N ARG A 138 18.13 -4.44 16.36
CA ARG A 138 17.33 -3.22 16.47
C ARG A 138 16.12 -3.24 15.54
N LEU A 139 16.26 -3.70 14.30
CA LEU A 139 15.12 -3.86 13.38
C LEU A 139 14.09 -4.83 13.95
N MET A 140 14.53 -5.97 14.47
CA MET A 140 13.63 -6.96 15.08
C MET A 140 12.92 -6.39 16.32
N ALA A 141 13.65 -5.73 17.21
CA ALA A 141 13.10 -5.13 18.42
C ALA A 141 12.11 -3.99 18.10
N LEU A 142 12.45 -3.10 17.16
CA LEU A 142 11.57 -2.01 16.72
C LEU A 142 10.34 -2.55 15.99
N GLY A 143 10.52 -3.58 15.15
CA GLY A 143 9.42 -4.25 14.46
C GLY A 143 8.43 -4.87 15.45
N LEU A 144 8.92 -5.61 16.43
CA LEU A 144 8.10 -6.19 17.50
C LEU A 144 7.42 -5.11 18.34
N ALA A 145 8.14 -4.07 18.74
CA ALA A 145 7.58 -2.94 19.48
C ALA A 145 6.48 -2.22 18.70
N GLY A 146 6.66 -2.05 17.38
CA GLY A 146 5.63 -1.51 16.48
C GLY A 146 4.40 -2.40 16.39
N ILE A 147 4.57 -3.73 16.30
CA ILE A 147 3.43 -4.67 16.28
C ILE A 147 2.65 -4.59 17.59
N VAL A 148 3.32 -4.68 18.73
CA VAL A 148 2.70 -4.59 20.05
C VAL A 148 2.02 -3.22 20.21
N GLY A 149 2.70 -2.13 19.86
CA GLY A 149 2.16 -0.77 19.92
C GLY A 149 0.93 -0.59 19.03
N GLY A 150 0.94 -1.17 17.82
CA GLY A 150 -0.18 -1.16 16.89
C GLY A 150 -1.41 -1.88 17.45
N TYR A 151 -1.22 -3.08 18.03
CA TYR A 151 -2.31 -3.81 18.70
C TYR A 151 -2.83 -3.10 19.95
N VAL A 152 -1.95 -2.55 20.80
CA VAL A 152 -2.38 -1.79 21.98
C VAL A 152 -3.17 -0.54 21.56
N TRP A 153 -2.71 0.19 20.54
CA TRP A 153 -3.44 1.35 20.02
C TRP A 153 -4.78 0.93 19.37
N SER A 154 -4.85 -0.28 18.81
CA SER A 154 -6.08 -0.82 18.21
C SER A 154 -7.26 -0.91 19.18
N LEU A 155 -6.99 -0.99 20.50
CA LEU A 155 -8.01 -0.96 21.55
C LEU A 155 -8.80 0.35 21.59
N SER A 156 -8.20 1.46 21.15
CA SER A 156 -8.83 2.77 21.10
C SER A 156 -9.18 3.21 19.68
N PHE A 157 -8.41 2.81 18.67
CA PHE A 157 -8.71 3.11 17.27
C PHE A 157 -8.48 1.86 16.41
N PRO A 158 -9.54 1.16 15.97
CA PRO A 158 -9.41 -0.14 15.31
C PRO A 158 -8.48 -0.13 14.10
N ILE A 159 -7.81 -1.27 13.87
CA ILE A 159 -6.95 -1.48 12.70
C ILE A 159 -7.83 -1.48 11.46
N ASN A 160 -7.72 -0.42 10.66
CA ASN A 160 -8.51 -0.22 9.45
C ASN A 160 -7.60 0.33 8.34
N GLU A 161 -7.46 -0.47 7.27
CA GLU A 161 -6.69 -0.13 6.06
C GLU A 161 -7.36 0.96 5.23
N ASN A 162 -8.68 0.88 5.06
CA ASN A 162 -9.46 1.84 4.26
C ASN A 162 -9.40 3.27 4.82
N LEU A 163 -9.34 3.40 6.15
CA LEU A 163 -9.10 4.68 6.82
C LEU A 163 -7.62 5.02 6.93
N TRP A 164 -6.73 4.07 6.63
CA TRP A 164 -5.30 4.17 6.91
C TRP A 164 -5.04 4.57 8.38
N SER A 165 -5.79 3.95 9.29
CA SER A 165 -5.84 4.29 10.72
C SER A 165 -4.46 4.35 11.40
N SER A 166 -4.33 5.15 12.46
CA SER A 166 -3.05 5.30 13.15
C SER A 166 -2.52 3.98 13.72
N SER A 167 -3.40 3.10 14.22
CA SER A 167 -3.05 1.76 14.67
C SER A 167 -2.58 0.88 13.51
N PHE A 168 -3.24 0.93 12.35
CA PHE A 168 -2.82 0.26 11.13
C PHE A 168 -1.43 0.71 10.68
N VAL A 169 -1.13 2.01 10.70
CA VAL A 169 0.20 2.53 10.33
C VAL A 169 1.30 1.96 11.23
N VAL A 170 1.10 1.99 12.55
CA VAL A 170 2.10 1.51 13.52
C VAL A 170 2.30 0.00 13.40
N LEU A 171 1.20 -0.75 13.28
CA LEU A 171 1.21 -2.21 13.13
C LEU A 171 1.93 -2.65 11.85
N THR A 172 1.56 -2.08 10.70
CA THR A 172 2.14 -2.43 9.39
C THR A 172 3.59 -1.98 9.27
N SER A 173 3.94 -0.82 9.84
CA SER A 173 5.34 -0.39 9.96
C SER A 173 6.16 -1.36 10.82
N GLY A 174 5.56 -1.89 11.90
CA GLY A 174 6.16 -2.93 12.74
C GLY A 174 6.44 -4.22 11.96
N PHE A 175 5.43 -4.74 11.26
CA PHE A 175 5.59 -5.94 10.41
C PHE A 175 6.62 -5.73 9.29
N ALA A 176 6.59 -4.60 8.60
CA ALA A 176 7.55 -4.28 7.54
C ALA A 176 8.98 -4.20 8.09
N THR A 177 9.18 -3.58 9.26
CA THR A 177 10.48 -3.48 9.91
C THR A 177 10.98 -4.84 10.39
N LEU A 178 10.10 -5.67 10.95
CA LEU A 178 10.41 -7.03 11.38
C LEU A 178 10.82 -7.91 10.18
N LEU A 179 10.04 -7.86 9.09
CA LEU A 179 10.34 -8.57 7.86
C LEU A 179 11.67 -8.11 7.26
N LEU A 180 11.92 -6.80 7.24
CA LEU A 180 13.21 -6.25 6.80
C LEU A 180 14.37 -6.73 7.67
N GLY A 181 14.20 -6.77 8.99
CA GLY A 181 15.18 -7.34 9.93
C GLY A 181 15.46 -8.82 9.66
N ALA A 182 14.42 -9.61 9.39
CA ALA A 182 14.55 -11.03 9.05
C ALA A 182 15.28 -11.24 7.72
N VAL A 183 14.91 -10.48 6.68
CA VAL A 183 15.59 -10.54 5.38
C VAL A 183 17.04 -10.10 5.50
N TYR A 184 17.31 -9.00 6.20
CA TYR A 184 18.67 -8.50 6.43
C TYR A 184 19.54 -9.53 7.18
N PHE A 185 18.98 -10.18 8.21
CA PHE A 185 19.69 -11.25 8.91
C PHE A 185 20.02 -12.44 7.99
N VAL A 186 19.05 -12.91 7.20
CA VAL A 186 19.25 -14.07 6.31
C VAL A 186 20.22 -13.75 5.16
N VAL A 187 20.08 -12.58 4.54
CA VAL A 187 20.78 -12.21 3.30
C VAL A 187 22.14 -11.59 3.57
N ASP A 188 22.22 -10.64 4.50
CA ASP A 188 23.43 -9.84 4.75
C ASP A 188 24.34 -10.47 5.81
N ILE A 189 23.77 -11.11 6.84
CA ILE A 189 24.56 -11.73 7.93
C ILE A 189 24.86 -13.19 7.64
N LEU A 190 23.84 -14.00 7.36
CA LEU A 190 24.03 -15.43 7.03
C LEU A 190 24.51 -15.66 5.58
N ASN A 191 24.54 -14.60 4.76
CA ASN A 191 24.93 -14.65 3.34
C ASN A 191 24.10 -15.66 2.51
N ARG A 192 22.87 -15.97 2.93
CA ARG A 192 21.97 -16.92 2.25
C ARG A 192 21.16 -16.20 1.19
N LYS A 193 21.72 -16.11 -0.01
CA LYS A 193 21.11 -15.41 -1.16
C LYS A 193 20.24 -16.31 -2.04
N LYS A 194 20.21 -17.62 -1.80
CA LYS A 194 19.35 -18.54 -2.56
C LYS A 194 17.88 -18.23 -2.24
N GLY A 195 17.05 -18.12 -3.26
CA GLY A 195 15.61 -17.83 -3.12
C GLY A 195 15.22 -16.34 -3.12
N THR A 196 16.17 -15.40 -3.06
CA THR A 196 15.85 -13.96 -3.07
C THR A 196 15.53 -13.42 -4.48
N ARG A 197 15.91 -14.16 -5.53
CA ARG A 197 15.80 -13.73 -6.93
C ARG A 197 14.40 -13.25 -7.32
N PRO A 198 13.29 -13.96 -7.01
CA PRO A 198 11.96 -13.48 -7.38
C PRO A 198 11.64 -12.10 -6.78
N GLY A 199 11.98 -11.90 -5.50
CA GLY A 199 11.79 -10.61 -4.82
C GLY A 199 12.63 -9.50 -5.44
N VAL A 200 13.89 -9.78 -5.81
CA VAL A 200 14.75 -8.81 -6.50
C VAL A 200 14.19 -8.46 -7.89
N ILE A 201 13.71 -9.44 -8.64
CA ILE A 201 13.16 -9.24 -9.99
C ILE A 201 11.89 -8.39 -9.95
N PHE A 202 10.93 -8.72 -9.06
CA PHE A 202 9.73 -7.91 -8.88
C PHE A 202 10.06 -6.52 -8.34
N GLY A 203 10.93 -6.43 -7.33
CA GLY A 203 11.30 -5.17 -6.69
C GLY A 203 12.00 -4.17 -7.62
N ALA A 204 12.78 -4.66 -8.59
CA ALA A 204 13.51 -3.81 -9.53
C ALA A 204 12.62 -2.91 -10.40
N ASN A 205 11.37 -3.30 -10.65
CA ASN A 205 10.41 -2.58 -11.49
C ASN A 205 9.00 -2.58 -10.85
N ALA A 206 8.91 -2.48 -9.52
CA ALA A 206 7.67 -2.73 -8.77
C ALA A 206 6.46 -1.92 -9.26
N ILE A 207 6.62 -0.61 -9.48
CA ILE A 207 5.52 0.26 -9.97
C ILE A 207 5.11 -0.14 -11.39
N ALA A 208 6.06 -0.50 -12.27
CA ALA A 208 5.72 -0.93 -13.62
C ALA A 208 4.95 -2.27 -13.63
N VAL A 209 5.32 -3.19 -12.74
CA VAL A 209 4.58 -4.45 -12.55
C VAL A 209 3.19 -4.19 -11.97
N TYR A 210 3.04 -3.26 -11.03
CA TYR A 210 1.74 -2.85 -10.49
C TYR A 210 0.82 -2.34 -11.62
N VAL A 211 1.30 -1.41 -12.45
CA VAL A 211 0.55 -0.88 -13.59
C VAL A 211 0.17 -1.99 -14.56
N LEU A 212 1.10 -2.92 -14.82
CA LEU A 212 0.83 -4.05 -15.70
C LEU A 212 -0.23 -5.00 -15.13
N ALA A 213 -0.23 -5.22 -13.82
CA ALA A 213 -1.25 -6.05 -13.16
C ALA A 213 -2.65 -5.44 -13.32
N ASP A 214 -2.77 -4.11 -13.20
CA ASP A 214 -4.03 -3.40 -13.46
C ASP A 214 -4.46 -3.53 -14.93
N LEU A 215 -3.52 -3.43 -15.88
CA LEU A 215 -3.82 -3.65 -17.31
C LEU A 215 -4.26 -5.10 -17.59
N TRP A 216 -3.63 -6.08 -16.96
CA TRP A 216 -4.09 -7.46 -17.05
C TRP A 216 -5.45 -7.64 -16.39
N ALA A 217 -5.75 -6.92 -15.32
CA ALA A 217 -7.03 -7.02 -14.64
C ALA A 217 -8.20 -6.63 -15.57
N LEU A 218 -8.02 -5.61 -16.42
CA LEU A 218 -9.01 -5.24 -17.44
C LEU A 218 -9.31 -6.40 -18.39
N ILE A 219 -8.29 -7.13 -18.82
CA ILE A 219 -8.47 -8.27 -19.76
C ILE A 219 -9.08 -9.47 -19.04
N PHE A 220 -8.59 -9.79 -17.83
CA PHE A 220 -8.94 -11.04 -17.17
C PHE A 220 -10.24 -10.98 -16.35
N TYR A 221 -10.59 -9.81 -15.81
CA TYR A 221 -11.73 -9.63 -14.90
C TYR A 221 -12.82 -8.72 -15.45
N LEU A 222 -12.54 -7.90 -16.48
CA LEU A 222 -13.55 -6.99 -17.04
C LEU A 222 -14.03 -7.44 -18.42
N LEU A 223 -13.17 -7.98 -19.29
CA LEU A 223 -13.56 -8.44 -20.62
C LEU A 223 -14.31 -9.78 -20.55
N PRO A 224 -15.62 -9.83 -20.89
CA PRO A 224 -16.35 -11.09 -20.95
C PRO A 224 -15.98 -11.87 -22.23
N ILE A 225 -15.87 -13.19 -22.10
CA ILE A 225 -15.81 -14.14 -23.22
C ILE A 225 -17.06 -15.00 -23.13
N GLY A 226 -18.07 -14.66 -23.92
CA GLY A 226 -19.40 -15.28 -23.82
C GLY A 226 -20.15 -14.75 -22.59
N ASP A 227 -20.52 -15.64 -21.68
CA ASP A 227 -21.32 -15.38 -20.48
C ASP A 227 -20.50 -15.02 -19.24
N LYS A 228 -19.17 -15.23 -19.28
CA LYS A 228 -18.28 -15.02 -18.12
C LYS A 228 -16.95 -14.39 -18.53
N THR A 229 -16.27 -13.80 -17.55
CA THR A 229 -14.91 -13.27 -17.67
C THR A 229 -13.87 -14.40 -17.69
N ILE A 230 -12.66 -14.10 -18.14
CA ILE A 230 -11.58 -15.09 -18.25
C ILE A 230 -11.25 -15.71 -16.89
N ASN A 231 -11.19 -14.88 -15.83
CA ASN A 231 -10.92 -15.39 -14.48
C ASN A 231 -11.99 -16.38 -14.02
N ALA A 232 -13.26 -16.10 -14.30
CA ALA A 232 -14.37 -16.97 -13.93
C ALA A 232 -14.32 -18.29 -14.70
N HIS A 233 -14.07 -18.25 -16.01
CA HIS A 233 -13.90 -19.48 -16.81
C HIS A 233 -12.77 -20.37 -16.29
N VAL A 234 -11.61 -19.80 -15.95
CA VAL A 234 -10.46 -20.57 -15.46
C VAL A 234 -10.74 -21.18 -14.08
N VAL A 235 -11.37 -20.41 -13.18
CA VAL A 235 -11.72 -20.90 -11.84
C VAL A 235 -12.83 -21.96 -11.90
N ASP A 236 -13.86 -21.76 -12.71
CA ASP A 236 -14.95 -22.72 -12.89
C ASP A 236 -14.46 -24.01 -13.54
N TRP A 237 -13.54 -23.91 -14.52
CA TRP A 237 -12.88 -25.08 -15.09
C TRP A 237 -12.09 -25.85 -14.03
N ALA A 238 -11.33 -25.15 -13.19
CA ALA A 238 -10.57 -25.75 -12.09
C ALA A 238 -11.51 -26.46 -11.08
N ILE A 239 -12.65 -25.85 -10.76
CA ILE A 239 -13.68 -26.47 -9.93
C ILE A 239 -14.28 -27.70 -10.63
N GLY A 240 -14.54 -27.61 -11.94
CA GLY A 240 -15.11 -28.68 -12.75
C GLY A 240 -14.23 -29.93 -12.84
N ILE A 241 -12.91 -29.79 -12.73
CA ILE A 241 -11.96 -30.93 -12.64
C ILE A 241 -11.77 -31.46 -11.21
N GLY A 242 -12.54 -30.94 -10.23
CA GLY A 242 -12.60 -31.45 -8.86
C GLY A 242 -11.81 -30.66 -7.81
N LEU A 243 -11.30 -29.46 -8.13
CA LEU A 243 -10.63 -28.61 -7.13
C LEU A 243 -11.68 -27.92 -6.23
N ALA A 244 -11.41 -27.86 -4.93
CA ALA A 244 -12.23 -27.08 -4.02
C ALA A 244 -12.18 -25.57 -4.39
N PRO A 245 -13.30 -24.82 -4.34
CA PRO A 245 -13.34 -23.44 -4.81
C PRO A 245 -12.27 -22.50 -4.21
N PRO A 246 -11.97 -22.53 -2.89
CA PRO A 246 -10.91 -21.70 -2.33
C PRO A 246 -9.52 -22.04 -2.90
N PHE A 247 -9.27 -23.33 -3.15
CA PHE A 247 -7.99 -23.78 -3.70
C PHE A 247 -7.87 -23.48 -5.20
N ALA A 248 -8.96 -23.58 -5.95
CA ALA A 248 -9.02 -23.15 -7.35
C ALA A 248 -8.69 -21.66 -7.51
N SER A 249 -9.30 -20.80 -6.68
CA SER A 249 -9.02 -19.36 -6.65
C SER A 249 -7.56 -19.06 -6.26
N PHE A 250 -7.03 -19.79 -5.27
CA PHE A 250 -5.62 -19.67 -4.87
C PHE A 250 -4.65 -20.03 -6.00
N CYS A 251 -4.88 -21.16 -6.70
CA CYS A 251 -4.08 -21.57 -7.85
C CYS A 251 -4.14 -20.55 -8.98
N TYR A 252 -5.33 -19.99 -9.26
CA TYR A 252 -5.49 -18.93 -10.24
C TYR A 252 -4.70 -17.67 -9.85
N ALA A 253 -4.74 -17.25 -8.58
CA ALA A 253 -3.97 -16.11 -8.10
C ALA A 253 -2.45 -16.34 -8.27
N LEU A 254 -1.94 -17.54 -7.97
CA LEU A 254 -0.54 -17.90 -8.23
C LEU A 254 -0.20 -17.85 -9.72
N ALA A 255 -1.09 -18.34 -10.58
CA ALA A 255 -0.90 -18.28 -12.04
C ALA A 255 -0.88 -16.83 -12.54
N PHE A 256 -1.76 -15.96 -12.02
CA PHE A 256 -1.81 -14.54 -12.36
C PHE A 256 -0.55 -13.79 -11.90
N VAL A 257 -0.03 -14.10 -10.70
CA VAL A 257 1.27 -13.58 -10.24
C VAL A 257 2.40 -14.10 -11.15
N GLY A 258 2.37 -15.36 -11.54
CA GLY A 258 3.30 -15.96 -12.50
C GLY A 258 3.28 -15.26 -13.86
N LEU A 259 2.09 -14.91 -14.36
CA LEU A 259 1.91 -14.13 -15.59
C LEU A 259 2.58 -12.76 -15.48
N ASN A 260 2.37 -12.05 -14.37
CA ASN A 260 3.02 -10.77 -14.10
C ASN A 260 4.54 -10.88 -13.92
N PHE A 261 5.04 -12.04 -13.48
CA PHE A 261 6.47 -12.28 -13.30
C PHE A 261 7.23 -12.37 -14.63
N ILE A 262 6.62 -12.89 -15.70
CA ILE A 262 7.25 -13.04 -17.02
C ILE A 262 7.85 -11.71 -17.53
N PRO A 263 7.06 -10.62 -17.67
CA PRO A 263 7.59 -9.34 -18.12
C PRO A 263 8.55 -8.72 -17.10
N ALA A 264 8.31 -8.87 -15.79
CA ALA A 264 9.27 -8.43 -14.76
C ALA A 264 10.65 -9.09 -14.94
N TYR A 265 10.67 -10.39 -15.21
CA TYR A 265 11.87 -11.16 -15.50
C TYR A 265 12.55 -10.72 -16.80
N LEU A 266 11.79 -10.47 -17.86
CA LEU A 266 12.34 -10.00 -19.14
C LEU A 266 13.00 -8.62 -19.00
N LEU A 267 12.37 -7.69 -18.28
CA LEU A 267 12.94 -6.37 -17.98
C LEU A 267 14.23 -6.51 -17.18
N TYR A 268 14.23 -7.36 -16.13
CA TYR A 268 15.39 -7.62 -15.31
C TYR A 268 16.56 -8.23 -16.11
N LYS A 269 16.28 -9.25 -16.95
CA LYS A 269 17.28 -9.90 -17.81
C LYS A 269 17.91 -8.91 -18.81
N LYS A 270 17.10 -7.99 -19.34
CA LYS A 270 17.56 -6.92 -20.24
C LYS A 270 18.16 -5.71 -19.53
N LYS A 271 18.24 -5.72 -18.18
CA LYS A 271 18.70 -4.59 -17.34
C LYS A 271 17.94 -3.29 -17.60
N ILE A 272 16.65 -3.39 -17.93
CA ILE A 272 15.77 -2.24 -18.12
C ILE A 272 15.11 -1.93 -16.77
N PHE A 273 15.38 -0.75 -16.24
CA PHE A 273 14.83 -0.27 -14.96
C PHE A 273 14.01 1.00 -15.21
N ILE A 274 12.69 0.87 -15.11
CA ILE A 274 11.74 1.94 -15.35
C ILE A 274 11.67 2.81 -14.08
N LYS A 275 12.22 4.02 -14.17
CA LYS A 275 12.17 5.01 -13.08
C LYS A 275 11.00 5.96 -13.29
N MET A 276 10.09 6.01 -12.32
CA MET A 276 8.92 6.89 -12.30
C MET A 276 9.02 7.94 -11.20
#